data_AF-A0A931Y274-F1
#
_entry.id   AF-A0A931Y274-F1
#
_cell.length_a   1.000
_cell.length_b   1.000
_cell.length_c   1.000
_cell.angle_alpha   90.00
_cell.angle_beta   90.00
_cell.angle_gamma   90.00
#
_symmetry.space_group_name_H-M   'P 1'
#
loop_
_entity.id
_entity.type
_entity.pdbx_description
1 polymer ?
#
loop_
_entity_poly.entity_id
_entity_poly.type
_entity_poly.pdbx_seq_one_letter_code
_entity_poly.pdbx_strand_id
1 'polypeptide(L)' 'MILHEAIVGCTPFKGDSPIAVGFAACMQAVPPLRSTRADVTEAWDAFVHRAIAEEPEGRFSPAAEMRAALPSA' A
#
# COMPACT_ATOMS: atom_id res chain seq x y z
N MET A 1 2.97 -4.62 0.63
CA MET A 1 2.21 -4.96 1.86
C MET A 1 2.87 -4.43 3.13
N ILE A 2 4.17 -4.62 3.34
CA ILE A 2 4.89 -4.14 4.55
C ILE A 2 4.75 -2.62 4.76
N LEU A 3 4.78 -1.81 3.69
CA LEU A 3 4.58 -0.35 3.79
C LEU A 3 3.18 0.04 4.33
N HIS A 4 2.12 -0.60 3.82
CA HIS A 4 0.75 -0.34 4.30
C HIS A 4 0.66 -0.67 5.79
N GLU A 5 1.16 -1.85 6.18
CA GLU A 5 1.22 -2.27 7.58
C GLU A 5 2.06 -1.33 8.45
N ALA A 6 3.18 -0.82 7.95
CA ALA A 6 4.00 0.14 8.68
C ALA A 6 3.27 1.48 8.94
N ILE A 7 2.34 1.89 8.09
CA ILE A 7 1.60 3.15 8.22
C ILE A 7 0.36 3.00 9.12
N VAL A 8 -0.43 1.94 8.90
CA VAL A 8 -1.73 1.75 9.58
C VAL A 8 -1.76 0.65 10.63
N GLY A 9 -0.68 -0.14 10.77
CA GLY A 9 -0.56 -1.20 11.77
C GLY A 9 -1.24 -2.52 11.40
N CYS A 10 -1.82 -2.63 10.19
CA CYS A 10 -2.43 -3.88 9.73
C CYS A 10 -2.23 -4.11 8.23
N THR A 11 -2.32 -5.36 7.81
CA THR A 11 -2.31 -5.72 6.38
C THR A 11 -3.62 -5.29 5.71
N PRO A 12 -3.57 -4.90 4.41
CA PRO A 12 -4.76 -4.49 3.67
C PRO A 12 -5.74 -5.66 3.44
N PHE A 13 -5.22 -6.88 3.36
CA PHE A 13 -5.98 -8.10 3.16
C PHE A 13 -5.92 -8.98 4.40
N LYS A 14 -7.05 -9.59 4.74
CA LYS A 14 -7.21 -10.57 5.84
C LYS A 14 -7.79 -11.86 5.26
N GLY A 15 -7.42 -12.98 5.84
CA GLY A 15 -7.95 -14.29 5.44
C GLY A 15 -7.51 -15.39 6.40
N ASP A 16 -8.29 -16.46 6.47
CA ASP A 16 -8.08 -17.56 7.42
C ASP A 16 -6.92 -18.50 7.03
N SER A 17 -6.30 -18.26 5.86
CA SER A 17 -5.12 -18.98 5.39
C SER A 17 -4.23 -18.09 4.51
N PRO A 18 -2.93 -18.41 4.36
CA PRO A 18 -2.03 -17.69 3.46
C PRO A 18 -2.52 -17.66 2.01
N ILE A 19 -3.19 -18.73 1.55
CA ILE A 19 -3.77 -18.80 0.20
C ILE A 19 -4.92 -17.80 0.06
N ALA A 20 -5.80 -17.69 1.07
CA ALA A 20 -6.90 -16.72 1.05
C ALA A 20 -6.37 -15.28 1.00
N VAL A 21 -5.29 -14.97 1.73
CA VAL A 21 -4.63 -13.66 1.70
C VAL A 21 -3.99 -13.38 0.34
N GLY A 22 -3.29 -14.36 -0.23
CA GLY A 22 -2.70 -14.23 -1.57
C GLY A 22 -3.74 -14.03 -2.66
N PHE A 23 -4.86 -14.77 -2.59
CA PHE A 23 -5.97 -14.61 -3.52
C PHE A 23 -6.62 -13.22 -3.39
N ALA A 24 -6.85 -12.74 -2.17
CA ALA A 24 -7.34 -11.38 -1.94
C ALA A 24 -6.37 -10.32 -2.51
N ALA A 25 -5.06 -10.52 -2.36
CA ALA A 25 -4.06 -9.61 -2.91
C ALA A 25 -4.02 -9.55 -4.44
N CYS A 26 -4.38 -10.65 -5.13
CA CYS A 26 -4.50 -10.66 -6.59
C CYS A 26 -5.84 -10.09 -7.09
N MET A 27 -6.92 -10.28 -6.32
CA MET A 27 -8.29 -10.01 -6.79
C MET A 27 -8.87 -8.69 -6.31
N GLN A 28 -8.37 -8.15 -5.19
CA GLN A 28 -8.94 -6.99 -4.53
C GLN A 28 -8.00 -5.80 -4.63
N ALA A 29 -8.58 -4.62 -4.84
CA ALA A 29 -7.83 -3.38 -4.70
C ALA A 29 -7.45 -3.15 -3.23
N VAL A 30 -6.28 -2.57 -2.99
CA VAL A 30 -5.89 -2.15 -1.64
C VAL A 30 -6.84 -1.04 -1.16
N PRO A 31 -7.42 -1.17 0.05
CA PRO A 31 -8.26 -0.12 0.61
C PRO A 31 -7.46 1.18 0.82
N PRO A 32 -8.11 2.36 0.74
CA PRO A 32 -7.48 3.61 1.14
C PRO A 32 -7.04 3.55 2.61
N LEU A 33 -5.83 4.01 2.93
CA LEU A 33 -5.27 4.05 4.28
C LEU A 33 -6.17 4.83 5.23
N ARG A 34 -6.78 5.92 4.73
CA ARG A 34 -7.76 6.74 5.47
C ARG A 34 -8.97 5.96 6.00
N SER A 35 -9.30 4.82 5.39
CA SER A 35 -10.37 3.94 5.87
C SER A 35 -10.01 3.27 7.20
N THR A 36 -8.71 3.13 7.47
CA THR A 36 -8.18 2.56 8.72
C THR A 36 -7.70 3.65 9.67
N ARG A 37 -7.08 4.72 9.13
CA ARG A 37 -6.38 5.73 9.90
C ARG A 37 -6.66 7.12 9.32
N ALA A 38 -7.64 7.82 9.91
CA ALA A 38 -8.18 9.08 9.37
C ALA A 38 -7.21 10.28 9.43
N ASP A 39 -6.11 10.16 10.19
CA ASP A 39 -5.03 11.15 10.27
C ASP A 39 -4.04 11.08 9.08
N VAL A 40 -4.18 10.09 8.21
CA VAL A 40 -3.33 9.92 7.02
C VAL A 40 -3.80 10.82 5.89
N THR A 41 -2.88 11.59 5.33
CA THR A 41 -3.17 12.51 4.21
C THR A 41 -3.36 11.75 2.89
N GLU A 42 -4.07 12.37 1.94
CA GLU A 42 -4.29 11.79 0.61
C GLU A 42 -2.98 11.52 -0.15
N ALA A 43 -1.91 12.27 0.16
CA ALA A 43 -0.59 12.04 -0.41
C ALA A 43 -0.02 10.66 -0.04
N TRP A 44 -0.30 10.15 1.17
CA TRP A 44 0.09 8.81 1.58
C TRP A 44 -0.71 7.72 0.86
N ASP A 45 -2.00 7.94 0.63
CA ASP A 45 -2.82 7.02 -0.17
C ASP A 45 -2.24 6.88 -1.59
N ALA A 46 -1.98 8.02 -2.25
CA ALA A 46 -1.40 8.04 -3.59
C ALA A 46 0.00 7.39 -3.62
N PHE A 47 0.83 7.66 -2.61
CA PHE A 47 2.16 7.07 -2.49
C PHE A 47 2.09 5.54 -2.36
N VAL A 48 1.24 5.02 -1.47
CA VAL A 48 1.10 3.57 -1.28
C VAL A 48 0.54 2.90 -2.52
N HIS A 49 -0.49 3.47 -3.15
CA HIS A 49 -1.06 2.94 -4.40
C HIS A 49 -0.02 2.83 -5.52
N ARG A 50 0.83 3.87 -5.68
CA ARG A 50 1.93 3.82 -6.66
C ARG A 50 2.97 2.76 -6.30
N ALA A 51 3.34 2.65 -5.03
CA ALA A 51 4.33 1.67 -4.58
C ALA A 51 3.92 0.20 -4.82
N ILE A 52 2.62 -0.08 -4.88
CA ILE A 52 2.05 -1.42 -5.08
C ILE A 52 1.37 -1.60 -6.43
N ALA A 53 1.57 -0.68 -7.39
CA ALA A 53 0.93 -0.75 -8.71
C ALA A 53 1.11 -2.13 -9.36
N GLU A 54 0.12 -2.61 -10.10
CA GLU A 54 0.18 -3.94 -10.73
C GLU A 54 1.35 -4.02 -11.73
N GLU A 55 1.38 -3.07 -12.66
CA GLU A 55 2.44 -2.90 -13.66
C GLU A 55 3.73 -2.36 -13.01
N PRO A 56 4.90 -2.97 -13.27
CA PRO A 56 6.19 -2.49 -12.79
C PRO A 56 6.51 -1.04 -13.17
N GLU A 57 6.08 -0.61 -14.36
CA GLU A 57 6.27 0.75 -14.88
C GLU A 57 5.45 1.78 -14.09
N GLY A 58 4.38 1.34 -13.42
CA GLY A 58 3.58 2.15 -12.52
C GLY A 58 4.22 2.34 -11.13
N ARG A 59 5.27 1.58 -10.81
CA ARG A 59 5.93 1.62 -9.50
C ARG A 59 7.05 2.67 -9.46
N PHE A 60 7.56 2.89 -8.25
CA PHE A 60 8.81 3.63 -8.06
C PHE A 60 9.99 2.76 -8.51
N SER A 61 10.86 3.32 -9.35
CA SER A 61 12.08 2.66 -9.79
C SER A 61 13.15 3.72 -10.12
N PRO A 62 14.31 3.72 -9.44
CA PRO A 62 14.77 2.78 -8.41
C PRO A 62 14.19 3.07 -7.02
N ALA A 63 14.53 2.25 -6.02
CA ALA A 63 14.11 2.46 -4.61
C ALA A 63 14.49 3.85 -4.05
N ALA A 64 15.51 4.51 -4.61
CA ALA A 64 15.87 5.88 -4.26
C ALA A 64 14.78 6.90 -4.66
N GLU A 65 14.07 6.67 -5.78
CA GLU A 65 12.93 7.48 -6.20
C GLU A 65 11.80 7.39 -5.17
N MET A 66 11.50 6.18 -4.70
CA MET A 66 10.50 5.95 -3.66
C MET A 66 10.82 6.72 -2.38
N ARG A 67 12.10 6.73 -1.98
CA ARG A 67 12.54 7.48 -0.80
C ARG A 67 12.41 9.00 -0.99
N ALA A 68 12.74 9.50 -2.18
CA ALA A 68 12.62 10.92 -2.50
C ALA A 68 11.15 11.38 -2.57
N ALA A 69 10.24 10.48 -2.95
CA ALA A 69 8.81 10.74 -3.05
C ALA A 69 8.04 10.56 -1.73
N LEU A 70 8.72 10.32 -0.61
CA LEU A 70 8.07 10.19 0.70
C LEU A 70 7.28 11.47 1.02
N PRO A 71 5.97 11.36 1.30
CA PRO A 71 5.17 12.51 1.70
C PRO A 71 5.71 13.12 2.99
N SER A 72 5.80 14.46 3.03
CA SER A 72 5.99 15.17 4.29
C SER A 72 4.73 15.05 5.15
N ALA A 73 4.92 14.93 6.46
CA ALA A 73 3.83 14.84 7.45
C ALA A 73 2.88 16.05 7.37
#